data_AF-A0A6P0XCE8-F1
#
_entry.id   AF-A0A6P0XCE8-F1
#
_cell.length_a   1.000
_cell.length_b   1.000
_cell.length_c   1.000
_cell.angle_alpha   90.00
_cell.angle_beta   90.00
_cell.angle_gamma   90.00
#
_symmetry.space_group_name_H-M   'P 1'
#
loop_
_entity.id
_entity.type
_entity.pdbx_description
1 polymer ?
#
loop_
_entity_poly.entity_id
_entity_poly.type
_entity_poly.pdbx_seq_one_letter_code
_entity_poly.pdbx_strand_id
1 'polypeptide(L)'
;MDEQRMEAYLNLINTLLNCGNGEEAGKILNDNQELIDSGLWQTMFQVAERLTETGDRDGAEFLLKIANYLASEDYLDFLMEVLQATGESKGDSKVVYPLLQQNLDKLDGYFAEILRNWATAKFPEVEADVAESIAIYIGNFSNLIQDFPLGNKATNMEISITGYEVISTVFTRNSHPESWATIQNNLGNAYRDRITGDKAENIESAIAAYKQALQVRTQKDFPMDWAMTQHNLGNAYSDRITGDKAQNIESAIAAYKQALQVRTQKDFPMDWAMTQNNLGTAYRNRITGDKAQNIESAIAAYKQALLVYTQTDFPINWAMTQHNLGTAYWERITGDKAQNIESAIAAYKQALQVDTLEANPLHHLQTTRNLGNLYFDNQN
;
A
#
# COMPACT_ATOMS: atom_id res chain seq x y z
N MET A 1 -7.52 7.55 -30.81
CA MET A 1 -6.95 8.91 -30.88
C MET A 1 -7.31 9.47 -32.25
N ASP A 2 -7.73 10.72 -32.33
CA ASP A 2 -8.17 11.37 -33.58
C ASP A 2 -6.98 11.55 -34.53
N GLU A 3 -7.08 11.06 -35.78
CA GLU A 3 -5.99 11.14 -36.77
C GLU A 3 -5.54 12.58 -37.01
N GLN A 4 -6.47 13.54 -36.96
CA GLN A 4 -6.16 14.96 -37.12
C GLN A 4 -5.32 15.50 -35.97
N ARG A 5 -5.53 15.01 -34.74
CA ARG A 5 -4.81 15.48 -33.56
C ARG A 5 -3.38 14.94 -33.52
N MET A 6 -3.18 13.69 -33.95
CA MET A 6 -1.84 13.12 -34.10
C MET A 6 -1.01 13.87 -35.15
N GLU A 7 -1.62 14.23 -36.28
CA GLU A 7 -0.94 15.01 -37.32
C GLU A 7 -0.54 16.41 -36.80
N ALA A 8 -1.40 17.05 -36.01
CA ALA A 8 -1.08 18.32 -35.36
C ALA A 8 0.11 18.20 -34.39
N TYR A 9 0.17 17.13 -33.57
CA TYR A 9 1.32 16.89 -32.69
C TYR A 9 2.62 16.71 -33.48
N LEU A 10 2.61 15.90 -34.53
CA LEU A 10 3.81 15.66 -35.34
C LEU A 10 4.29 16.93 -36.05
N ASN A 11 3.36 17.77 -36.52
CA ASN A 11 3.70 19.06 -37.13
C ASN A 11 4.31 20.03 -36.10
N LEU A 12 3.76 20.10 -34.89
CA LEU A 12 4.31 20.91 -33.81
C LEU A 12 5.71 20.41 -33.41
N ILE A 13 5.90 19.11 -33.25
CA ILE A 13 7.19 18.48 -32.93
C ILE A 13 8.23 18.79 -34.01
N ASN A 14 7.88 18.66 -35.30
CA ASN A 14 8.76 19.02 -36.39
C ASN A 14 9.12 20.52 -36.38
N THR A 15 8.17 21.38 -36.00
CA THR A 15 8.43 22.82 -35.89
C THR A 15 9.39 23.12 -34.75
N LEU A 16 9.24 22.45 -33.60
CA LEU A 16 10.14 22.58 -32.46
C LEU A 16 11.56 22.07 -32.77
N LEU A 17 11.69 20.92 -33.42
CA LEU A 17 13.01 20.39 -33.83
C LEU A 17 13.78 21.31 -34.79
N ASN A 18 13.07 22.15 -35.54
CA ASN A 18 13.66 23.09 -36.50
C ASN A 18 13.87 24.50 -35.92
N CYS A 19 13.49 24.78 -34.67
CA CYS A 19 13.69 26.10 -34.07
C CYS A 19 15.16 26.31 -33.64
N GLY A 20 15.66 27.53 -33.79
CA GLY A 20 17.09 27.83 -33.68
C GLY A 20 17.61 27.95 -32.24
N ASN A 21 16.72 28.09 -31.25
CA ASN A 21 17.06 28.19 -29.83
C ASN A 21 15.82 28.02 -28.91
N GLY A 22 16.07 27.97 -27.59
CA GLY A 22 15.02 27.76 -26.57
C GLY A 22 14.02 28.91 -26.39
N GLU A 23 14.37 30.16 -26.73
CA GLU A 23 13.41 31.29 -26.66
C GLU A 23 12.36 31.19 -27.76
N GLU A 24 12.76 30.74 -28.95
CA GLU A 24 11.87 30.49 -30.08
C GLU A 24 10.94 29.31 -29.80
N ALA A 25 11.46 28.26 -29.16
CA ALA A 25 10.65 27.12 -28.70
C ALA A 25 9.53 27.56 -27.74
N GLY A 26 9.84 28.40 -26.75
CA GLY A 26 8.85 28.92 -25.80
C GLY A 26 7.72 29.69 -26.48
N LYS A 27 8.03 30.48 -27.51
CA LYS A 27 7.02 31.19 -28.29
C LYS A 27 6.15 30.24 -29.12
N ILE A 28 6.77 29.26 -29.79
CA ILE A 28 6.04 28.24 -30.56
C ILE A 28 5.05 27.50 -29.67
N LEU A 29 5.47 27.10 -28.46
CA LEU A 29 4.60 26.44 -27.50
C LEU A 29 3.44 27.33 -27.06
N ASN A 30 3.72 28.60 -26.76
CA ASN A 30 2.68 29.55 -26.36
C ASN A 30 1.65 29.83 -27.48
N ASP A 31 2.06 29.77 -28.74
CA ASP A 31 1.16 29.96 -29.89
C ASP A 31 0.31 28.70 -30.20
N ASN A 32 0.58 27.56 -29.56
CA ASN A 32 -0.09 26.27 -29.78
C ASN A 32 -0.60 25.65 -28.46
N GLN A 33 -1.05 26.48 -27.51
CA GLN A 33 -1.49 26.03 -26.17
C GLN A 33 -2.59 24.95 -26.20
N GLU A 34 -3.45 24.95 -27.22
CA GLU A 34 -4.52 23.98 -27.40
C GLU A 34 -4.05 22.54 -27.70
N LEU A 35 -2.78 22.40 -28.10
CA LEU A 35 -2.13 21.12 -28.39
C LEU A 35 -1.28 20.62 -27.21
N ILE A 36 -1.05 21.45 -26.18
CA ILE A 36 -0.25 21.05 -25.01
C ILE A 36 -1.11 20.21 -24.09
N ASP A 37 -0.98 18.89 -24.22
CA ASP A 37 -1.66 17.89 -23.39
C ASP A 37 -0.80 16.61 -23.25
N SER A 38 -1.32 15.62 -22.51
CA SER A 38 -0.65 14.33 -22.31
C SER A 38 -0.40 13.57 -23.63
N GLY A 39 -1.20 13.80 -24.67
CA GLY A 39 -1.03 13.22 -26.01
C GLY A 39 0.18 13.79 -26.75
N LEU A 40 0.42 15.10 -26.68
CA LEU A 40 1.61 15.72 -27.22
C LEU A 40 2.87 15.21 -26.51
N TRP A 41 2.84 15.11 -25.18
CA TRP A 41 3.95 14.58 -24.38
C TRP A 41 4.33 13.15 -24.80
N GLN A 42 3.37 12.23 -24.88
CA GLN A 42 3.61 10.85 -25.31
C GLN A 42 4.22 10.80 -26.72
N THR A 43 3.73 11.67 -27.61
CA THR A 43 4.22 11.75 -28.99
C THR A 43 5.66 12.29 -29.03
N MET A 44 6.00 13.29 -28.21
CA MET A 44 7.38 13.80 -28.08
C MET A 44 8.33 12.71 -27.60
N PHE A 45 7.93 11.87 -26.63
CA PHE A 45 8.72 10.73 -26.17
C PHE A 45 8.97 9.70 -27.28
N GLN A 46 7.92 9.29 -27.99
CA GLN A 46 8.04 8.33 -29.10
C GLN A 46 8.93 8.86 -30.24
N VAL A 47 8.84 10.15 -30.55
CA VAL A 47 9.70 10.77 -31.56
C VAL A 47 11.15 10.86 -31.07
N ALA A 48 11.38 11.21 -29.80
CA ALA A 48 12.73 11.25 -29.23
C ALA A 48 13.41 9.86 -29.22
N GLU A 49 12.68 8.78 -28.94
CA GLU A 49 13.19 7.41 -29.10
C GLU A 49 13.61 7.13 -30.55
N ARG A 50 12.74 7.44 -31.52
CA ARG A 50 13.06 7.27 -32.95
C ARG A 50 14.27 8.09 -33.40
N LEU A 51 14.40 9.33 -32.93
CA LEU A 51 15.56 10.18 -33.22
C LEU A 51 16.85 9.58 -32.65
N THR A 52 16.77 9.00 -31.45
CA THR A 52 17.90 8.28 -30.84
C THR A 52 18.31 7.07 -31.69
N GLU A 53 17.34 6.32 -32.21
CA GLU A 53 17.57 5.17 -33.10
C GLU A 53 18.16 5.58 -34.46
N THR A 54 17.77 6.73 -35.01
CA THR A 54 18.27 7.26 -36.29
C THR A 54 19.55 8.07 -36.17
N GLY A 55 20.03 8.32 -34.95
CA GLY A 55 21.33 8.93 -34.66
C GLY A 55 21.29 10.44 -34.35
N ASP A 56 20.11 11.05 -34.31
CA ASP A 56 19.92 12.46 -33.94
C ASP A 56 19.72 12.60 -32.42
N ARG A 57 20.83 12.55 -31.69
CA ARG A 57 20.82 12.62 -30.23
C ARG A 57 20.49 14.01 -29.69
N ASP A 58 20.93 15.06 -30.38
CA ASP A 58 20.69 16.45 -29.95
C ASP A 58 19.20 16.79 -30.08
N GLY A 59 18.55 16.38 -31.18
CA GLY A 59 17.11 16.52 -31.36
C GLY A 59 16.30 15.71 -30.35
N ALA A 60 16.73 14.48 -30.04
CA ALA A 60 16.11 13.65 -29.00
C ALA A 60 16.21 14.30 -27.61
N GLU A 61 17.40 14.75 -27.20
CA GLU A 61 17.61 15.43 -25.92
C GLU A 61 16.80 16.73 -25.81
N PHE A 62 16.72 17.50 -26.90
CA PHE A 62 15.94 18.72 -26.95
C PHE A 62 14.43 18.46 -26.78
N LEU A 63 13.88 17.47 -27.49
CA LEU A 63 12.48 17.09 -27.34
C LEU A 63 12.18 16.55 -25.96
N LEU A 64 13.05 15.73 -25.38
CA LEU A 64 12.89 15.24 -24.01
C LEU A 64 12.89 16.41 -23.02
N LYS A 65 13.76 17.41 -23.22
CA LYS A 65 13.80 18.60 -22.36
C LYS A 65 12.51 19.41 -22.44
N ILE A 66 11.94 19.60 -23.63
CA ILE A 66 10.66 20.29 -23.81
C ILE A 66 9.51 19.47 -23.26
N ALA A 67 9.45 18.17 -23.56
CA ALA A 67 8.42 17.28 -23.04
C ALA A 67 8.42 17.29 -21.51
N ASN A 68 9.60 17.24 -20.88
CA ASN A 68 9.73 17.35 -19.44
C ASN A 68 9.29 18.72 -18.91
N TYR A 69 9.61 19.81 -19.61
CA TYR A 69 9.14 21.15 -19.25
C TYR A 69 7.61 21.27 -19.32
N LEU A 70 7.00 20.84 -20.42
CA LEU A 70 5.55 20.93 -20.64
C LEU A 70 4.76 20.02 -19.71
N ALA A 71 5.18 18.77 -19.55
CA ALA A 71 4.56 17.88 -18.59
C ALA A 71 4.77 18.36 -17.15
N SER A 72 5.85 19.09 -16.86
CA SER A 72 6.02 19.64 -15.51
C SER A 72 4.95 20.69 -15.16
N GLU A 73 4.49 21.53 -16.09
CA GLU A 73 3.45 22.53 -15.79
C GLU A 73 2.08 21.87 -15.54
N ASP A 74 1.62 20.98 -16.42
CA ASP A 74 0.31 20.32 -16.28
C ASP A 74 0.24 19.35 -15.08
N TYR A 75 1.35 18.68 -14.76
CA TYR A 75 1.46 17.86 -13.55
C TYR A 75 1.61 18.70 -12.28
N LEU A 76 2.28 19.87 -12.36
CA LEU A 76 2.39 20.78 -11.24
C LEU A 76 1.05 21.43 -10.92
N ASP A 77 0.29 21.85 -11.93
CA ASP A 77 -1.06 22.39 -11.75
C ASP A 77 -1.96 21.35 -11.08
N PHE A 78 -1.93 20.11 -11.55
CA PHE A 78 -2.65 19.00 -10.91
C PHE A 78 -2.17 18.73 -9.48
N LEU A 79 -0.85 18.77 -9.23
CA LEU A 79 -0.28 18.64 -7.89
C LEU A 79 -0.78 19.75 -6.95
N MET A 80 -0.80 20.99 -7.43
CA MET A 80 -1.29 22.13 -6.65
C MET A 80 -2.78 22.01 -6.36
N GLU A 81 -3.58 21.62 -7.36
CA GLU A 81 -5.02 21.41 -7.22
C GLU A 81 -5.34 20.32 -6.19
N VAL A 82 -4.66 19.16 -6.27
CA VAL A 82 -4.91 18.06 -5.34
C VAL A 82 -4.45 18.39 -3.92
N LEU A 83 -3.30 19.07 -3.75
CA LEU A 83 -2.82 19.46 -2.42
C LEU A 83 -3.72 20.55 -1.80
N GLN A 84 -4.21 21.50 -2.60
CA GLN A 84 -5.17 22.50 -2.14
C GLN A 84 -6.49 21.85 -1.73
N ALA A 85 -7.08 21.01 -2.58
CA ALA A 85 -8.31 20.28 -2.27
C ALA A 85 -8.15 19.41 -1.01
N THR A 86 -7.00 18.76 -0.85
CA THR A 86 -6.67 17.97 0.33
C THR A 86 -6.57 18.85 1.59
N GLY A 87 -5.91 20.02 1.50
CA GLY A 87 -5.77 20.95 2.61
C GLY A 87 -7.10 21.56 3.06
N GLU A 88 -7.89 22.07 2.11
CA GLU A 88 -9.19 22.71 2.38
C GLU A 88 -10.22 21.73 2.95
N SER A 89 -10.20 20.49 2.47
CA SER A 89 -11.11 19.43 2.93
C SER A 89 -10.59 18.68 4.16
N LYS A 90 -9.37 18.97 4.63
CA LYS A 90 -8.68 18.21 5.68
C LYS A 90 -8.56 16.71 5.37
N GLY A 91 -8.35 16.38 4.09
CA GLY A 91 -8.23 15.01 3.61
C GLY A 91 -9.56 14.26 3.47
N ASP A 92 -10.66 14.94 3.17
CA ASP A 92 -11.93 14.26 2.88
C ASP A 92 -11.86 13.58 1.51
N SER A 93 -11.92 12.24 1.52
CA SER A 93 -11.90 11.44 0.29
C SER A 93 -13.05 11.78 -0.66
N LYS A 94 -14.19 12.27 -0.16
CA LYS A 94 -15.32 12.68 -1.02
C LYS A 94 -15.01 13.92 -1.87
N VAL A 95 -14.04 14.73 -1.46
CA VAL A 95 -13.58 15.90 -2.21
C VAL A 95 -12.43 15.52 -3.14
N VAL A 96 -11.45 14.75 -2.63
CA VAL A 96 -10.23 14.45 -3.36
C VAL A 96 -10.42 13.34 -4.40
N TYR A 97 -11.17 12.28 -4.11
CA TYR A 97 -11.32 11.13 -5.04
C TYR A 97 -11.94 11.50 -6.39
N PRO A 98 -12.97 12.36 -6.49
CA PRO A 98 -13.45 12.83 -7.78
C PRO A 98 -12.38 13.52 -8.63
N LEU A 99 -11.47 14.28 -8.00
CA LEU A 99 -10.36 14.95 -8.69
C LEU A 99 -9.37 13.93 -9.26
N LEU A 100 -8.98 12.94 -8.44
CA LEU A 100 -8.12 11.84 -8.87
C LEU A 100 -8.74 11.01 -9.99
N GLN A 101 -10.05 10.75 -9.90
CA GLN A 101 -10.80 10.00 -10.91
C GLN A 101 -10.85 10.73 -12.26
N GLN A 102 -10.87 12.06 -12.27
CA GLN A 102 -10.86 12.85 -13.50
C GLN A 102 -9.47 12.93 -14.15
N ASN A 103 -8.40 12.68 -13.39
CA ASN A 103 -7.00 12.82 -13.81
C ASN A 103 -6.23 11.49 -13.68
N LEU A 104 -6.88 10.36 -13.95
CA LEU A 104 -6.24 9.03 -13.84
C LEU A 104 -5.03 8.88 -14.77
N ASP A 105 -5.01 9.61 -15.87
CA ASP A 105 -3.91 9.65 -16.84
C ASP A 105 -2.64 10.32 -16.28
N LYS A 106 -2.79 11.17 -15.25
CA LYS A 106 -1.68 11.81 -14.53
C LYS A 106 -1.19 11.01 -13.32
N LEU A 107 -1.88 9.94 -12.92
CA LEU A 107 -1.46 9.09 -11.80
C LEU A 107 -0.45 8.04 -12.28
N ASP A 108 0.76 8.52 -12.59
CA ASP A 108 1.87 7.71 -13.07
C ASP A 108 3.17 7.94 -12.25
N GLY A 109 4.26 7.30 -12.68
CA GLY A 109 5.56 7.44 -11.99
C GLY A 109 6.14 8.85 -12.09
N TYR A 110 5.82 9.57 -13.17
CA TYR A 110 6.28 10.94 -13.38
C TYR A 110 5.64 11.88 -12.37
N PHE A 111 4.36 11.70 -12.04
CA PHE A 111 3.73 12.47 -10.95
C PHE A 111 4.39 12.29 -9.60
N ALA A 112 4.86 11.08 -9.27
CA ALA A 112 5.63 10.86 -8.05
C ALA A 112 6.95 11.67 -8.07
N GLU A 113 7.65 11.71 -9.20
CA GLU A 113 8.86 12.53 -9.36
C GLU A 113 8.57 14.03 -9.26
N ILE A 114 7.48 14.52 -9.86
CA ILE A 114 7.04 15.91 -9.75
C ILE A 114 6.77 16.27 -8.28
N LEU A 115 6.00 15.45 -7.55
CA LEU A 115 5.78 15.62 -6.12
C LEU A 115 7.10 15.69 -5.35
N ARG A 116 8.04 14.79 -5.63
CA ARG A 116 9.35 14.75 -4.97
C ARG A 116 10.15 16.01 -5.20
N ASN A 117 10.31 16.38 -6.47
CA ASN A 117 11.13 17.51 -6.89
C ASN A 117 10.54 18.82 -6.39
N TRP A 118 9.23 18.99 -6.53
CA TRP A 118 8.52 20.16 -6.03
C TRP A 118 8.66 20.29 -4.51
N ALA A 119 8.37 19.24 -3.74
CA ALA A 119 8.46 19.31 -2.28
C ALA A 119 9.90 19.58 -1.79
N THR A 120 10.88 18.93 -2.41
CA THR A 120 12.30 19.10 -2.06
C THR A 120 12.80 20.52 -2.33
N ALA A 121 12.36 21.14 -3.44
CA ALA A 121 12.66 22.53 -3.74
C ALA A 121 11.86 23.49 -2.84
N LYS A 122 10.60 23.18 -2.53
CA LYS A 122 9.68 24.08 -1.85
C LYS A 122 9.96 24.22 -0.35
N PHE A 123 10.27 23.12 0.34
CA PHE A 123 10.43 23.17 1.81
C PHE A 123 11.54 24.12 2.28
N PRO A 124 12.73 24.20 1.65
CA PRO A 124 13.76 25.17 2.04
C PRO A 124 13.46 26.63 1.68
N GLU A 125 12.50 26.88 0.78
CA GLU A 125 12.17 28.24 0.30
C GLU A 125 11.15 28.97 1.17
N VAL A 126 10.44 28.25 2.04
CA VAL A 126 9.36 28.79 2.86
C VAL A 126 9.71 28.73 4.35
N GLU A 127 9.04 29.56 5.14
CA GLU A 127 9.14 29.52 6.60
C GLU A 127 8.69 28.15 7.14
N ALA A 128 9.21 27.78 8.32
CA ALA A 128 9.03 26.44 8.88
C ALA A 128 7.54 26.07 9.09
N ASP A 129 6.71 27.01 9.53
CA ASP A 129 5.27 26.81 9.74
C ASP A 129 4.50 26.58 8.41
N VAL A 130 4.95 27.24 7.34
CA VAL A 130 4.42 27.02 6.00
C VAL A 130 4.86 25.65 5.47
N ALA A 131 6.12 25.27 5.66
CA ALA A 131 6.64 23.95 5.28
C ALA A 131 5.88 22.83 6.00
N GLU A 132 5.61 22.98 7.30
CA GLU A 132 4.80 22.04 8.08
C GLU A 132 3.37 21.91 7.54
N SER A 133 2.74 23.05 7.19
CA SER A 133 1.38 23.04 6.61
C SER A 133 1.34 22.29 5.29
N ILE A 134 2.31 22.53 4.39
CA ILE A 134 2.44 21.80 3.12
C ILE A 134 2.68 20.31 3.38
N ALA A 135 3.56 19.97 4.33
CA ALA A 135 3.86 18.59 4.67
C ALA A 135 2.62 17.85 5.23
N ILE A 136 1.74 18.53 5.97
CA ILE A 136 0.45 17.95 6.40
C ILE A 136 -0.43 17.64 5.19
N TYR A 137 -0.51 18.54 4.21
CA TYR A 137 -1.31 18.32 3.00
C TYR A 137 -0.79 17.13 2.18
N ILE A 138 0.53 17.05 2.00
CA ILE A 138 1.16 15.90 1.31
C ILE A 138 0.91 14.62 2.09
N GLY A 139 1.02 14.61 3.43
CA GLY A 139 0.75 13.45 4.26
C GLY A 139 -0.69 12.95 4.15
N ASN A 140 -1.66 13.87 4.19
CA ASN A 140 -3.07 13.52 4.00
C ASN A 140 -3.34 12.98 2.58
N PHE A 141 -2.74 13.60 1.57
CA PHE A 141 -2.83 13.13 0.19
C PHE A 141 -2.21 11.73 0.04
N SER A 142 -1.07 11.48 0.67
CA SER A 142 -0.37 10.19 0.67
C SER A 142 -1.24 9.07 1.28
N ASN A 143 -1.99 9.36 2.35
CA ASN A 143 -2.95 8.43 2.92
C ASN A 143 -4.10 8.15 1.92
N LEU A 144 -4.63 9.20 1.28
CA LEU A 144 -5.76 9.09 0.34
C LEU A 144 -5.40 8.33 -0.93
N ILE A 145 -4.24 8.63 -1.54
CA ILE A 145 -3.82 7.98 -2.79
C ILE A 145 -3.49 6.50 -2.56
N GLN A 146 -2.96 6.14 -1.38
CA GLN A 146 -2.71 4.74 -1.00
C GLN A 146 -3.98 3.90 -1.01
N ASP A 147 -5.09 4.48 -0.53
CA ASP A 147 -6.40 3.82 -0.40
C ASP A 147 -7.32 4.06 -1.61
N PHE A 148 -6.84 4.81 -2.61
CA PHE A 148 -7.63 5.14 -3.79
C PHE A 148 -7.84 3.91 -4.69
N PRO A 149 -9.09 3.50 -4.95
CA PRO A 149 -9.38 2.21 -5.60
C PRO A 149 -9.26 2.22 -7.13
N LEU A 150 -9.11 3.39 -7.75
CA LEU A 150 -9.03 3.55 -9.19
C LEU A 150 -7.59 3.84 -9.65
N GLY A 151 -7.34 3.65 -10.94
CA GLY A 151 -6.01 3.80 -11.52
C GLY A 151 -5.10 2.59 -11.28
N ASN A 152 -3.80 2.78 -11.48
CA ASN A 152 -2.82 1.74 -11.25
C ASN A 152 -2.42 1.71 -9.76
N LYS A 153 -2.84 0.66 -9.04
CA LYS A 153 -2.53 0.49 -7.61
C LYS A 153 -1.03 0.51 -7.30
N ALA A 154 -0.20 -0.02 -8.21
CA ALA A 154 1.25 -0.02 -8.01
C ALA A 154 1.78 1.42 -8.04
N THR A 155 1.33 2.24 -8.99
CA THR A 155 1.72 3.64 -9.08
C THR A 155 1.19 4.47 -7.90
N ASN A 156 -0.08 4.31 -7.54
CA ASN A 156 -0.66 4.98 -6.38
C ASN A 156 0.17 4.74 -5.11
N MET A 157 0.71 3.53 -4.96
CA MET A 157 1.61 3.19 -3.87
C MET A 157 2.96 3.93 -3.96
N GLU A 158 3.58 4.04 -5.14
CA GLU A 158 4.83 4.81 -5.31
C GLU A 158 4.64 6.30 -5.01
N ILE A 159 3.49 6.88 -5.39
CA ILE A 159 3.15 8.27 -5.09
C ILE A 159 3.01 8.44 -3.57
N SER A 160 2.32 7.51 -2.89
CA SER A 160 2.16 7.53 -1.43
C SER A 160 3.50 7.43 -0.69
N ILE A 161 4.35 6.46 -1.09
CA ILE A 161 5.71 6.28 -0.54
C ILE A 161 6.52 7.56 -0.71
N THR A 162 6.49 8.14 -1.91
CA THR A 162 7.20 9.40 -2.19
C THR A 162 6.73 10.53 -1.30
N GLY A 163 5.41 10.67 -1.11
CA GLY A 163 4.83 11.66 -0.22
C GLY A 163 5.30 11.48 1.23
N TYR A 164 5.28 10.26 1.79
CA TYR A 164 5.80 9.99 3.13
C TYR A 164 7.31 10.24 3.27
N GLU A 165 8.09 9.92 2.25
CA GLU A 165 9.54 10.15 2.24
C GLU A 165 9.86 11.65 2.29
N VAL A 166 9.19 12.48 1.47
CA VAL A 166 9.48 13.92 1.45
C VAL A 166 9.04 14.61 2.75
N ILE A 167 7.88 14.27 3.31
CA ILE A 167 7.41 14.90 4.55
C ILE A 167 8.23 14.48 5.77
N SER A 168 8.92 13.34 5.71
CA SER A 168 9.88 12.90 6.75
C SER A 168 11.11 13.81 6.86
N THR A 169 11.35 14.69 5.86
CA THR A 169 12.41 15.71 5.92
C THR A 169 12.00 16.93 6.76
N VAL A 170 10.69 17.21 6.86
CA VAL A 170 10.12 18.30 7.66
C VAL A 170 9.79 17.82 9.07
N PHE A 171 9.03 16.73 9.16
CA PHE A 171 8.68 16.10 10.43
C PHE A 171 9.76 15.09 10.81
N THR A 172 10.80 15.56 11.51
CA THR A 172 11.89 14.69 11.96
C THR A 172 11.61 14.13 13.35
N ARG A 173 12.32 13.05 13.73
CA ARG A 173 12.27 12.50 15.10
C ARG A 173 12.57 13.55 16.18
N ASN A 174 13.44 14.52 15.90
CA ASN A 174 13.88 15.51 16.89
C ASN A 174 12.94 16.71 17.00
N SER A 175 12.32 17.14 15.88
CA SER A 175 11.40 18.28 15.87
C SER A 175 9.96 17.87 16.16
N HIS A 176 9.50 16.76 15.56
CA HIS A 176 8.12 16.30 15.61
C HIS A 176 8.07 14.78 15.83
N PRO A 177 8.51 14.29 17.01
CA PRO A 177 8.67 12.85 17.25
C PRO A 177 7.39 12.05 16.97
N GLU A 178 6.24 12.55 17.40
CA GLU A 178 4.95 11.87 17.23
C GLU A 178 4.54 11.79 15.74
N SER A 179 4.53 12.92 15.03
CA SER A 179 4.22 12.97 13.60
C SER A 179 5.19 12.10 12.80
N TRP A 180 6.49 12.19 13.08
CA TRP A 180 7.51 11.36 12.45
C TRP A 180 7.24 9.87 12.68
N ALA A 181 6.90 9.45 13.89
CA ALA A 181 6.58 8.05 14.17
C ALA A 181 5.33 7.56 13.43
N THR A 182 4.32 8.43 13.27
CA THR A 182 3.14 8.15 12.45
C THR A 182 3.52 7.97 10.98
N ILE A 183 4.35 8.85 10.44
CA ILE A 183 4.85 8.76 9.06
C ILE A 183 5.64 7.46 8.86
N GLN A 184 6.54 7.11 9.79
CA GLN A 184 7.31 5.87 9.71
C GLN A 184 6.42 4.62 9.76
N ASN A 185 5.35 4.61 10.55
CA ASN A 185 4.39 3.51 10.55
C ASN A 185 3.63 3.42 9.20
N ASN A 186 3.20 4.55 8.65
CA ASN A 186 2.46 4.57 7.38
C ASN A 186 3.37 4.18 6.21
N LEU A 187 4.61 4.69 6.18
CA LEU A 187 5.64 4.28 5.23
C LEU A 187 5.93 2.78 5.34
N GLY A 188 5.92 2.22 6.57
CA GLY A 188 6.03 0.78 6.78
C GLY A 188 4.90 -0.01 6.14
N ASN A 189 3.64 0.46 6.26
CA ASN A 189 2.49 -0.15 5.58
C ASN A 189 2.65 -0.05 4.06
N ALA A 190 3.02 1.12 3.56
CA ALA A 190 3.18 1.36 2.14
C ALA A 190 4.26 0.45 1.52
N TYR A 191 5.42 0.30 2.16
CA TYR A 191 6.45 -0.64 1.70
C TYR A 191 5.99 -2.10 1.78
N ARG A 192 5.29 -2.51 2.84
CA ARG A 192 4.81 -3.89 2.96
C ARG A 192 3.85 -4.25 1.82
N ASP A 193 3.00 -3.30 1.44
CA ASP A 193 1.95 -3.48 0.44
C ASP A 193 2.42 -3.06 -0.98
N ARG A 194 3.69 -2.66 -1.13
CA ARG A 194 4.31 -2.23 -2.40
C ARG A 194 4.39 -3.38 -3.40
N ILE A 195 3.87 -3.13 -4.60
CA ILE A 195 3.76 -4.11 -5.68
C ILE A 195 5.02 -4.13 -6.56
N THR A 196 5.66 -2.98 -6.76
CA THR A 196 6.85 -2.86 -7.61
C THR A 196 8.15 -3.13 -6.83
N GLY A 197 9.25 -3.37 -7.54
CA GLY A 197 10.56 -3.64 -6.94
C GLY A 197 10.72 -5.07 -6.41
N ASP A 198 11.81 -5.30 -5.68
CA ASP A 198 12.05 -6.59 -5.04
C ASP A 198 11.21 -6.74 -3.77
N LYS A 199 10.41 -7.81 -3.71
CA LYS A 199 9.49 -8.04 -2.59
C LYS A 199 10.23 -8.23 -1.26
N ALA A 200 11.41 -8.85 -1.26
CA ALA A 200 12.16 -9.03 -0.01
C ALA A 200 12.69 -7.70 0.52
N GLU A 201 13.24 -6.85 -0.36
CA GLU A 201 13.71 -5.50 0.00
C GLU A 201 12.58 -4.60 0.51
N ASN A 202 11.39 -4.69 -0.12
CA ASN A 202 10.19 -3.99 0.33
C ASN A 202 9.80 -4.37 1.77
N ILE A 203 9.80 -5.68 2.09
CA ILE A 203 9.48 -6.14 3.46
C ILE A 203 10.55 -5.71 4.47
N GLU A 204 11.84 -5.72 4.11
CA GLU A 204 12.89 -5.21 4.99
C GLU A 204 12.74 -3.71 5.26
N SER A 205 12.36 -2.93 4.23
CA SER A 205 12.08 -1.50 4.36
C SER A 205 10.87 -1.26 5.28
N ALA A 206 9.82 -2.08 5.17
CA ALA A 206 8.68 -2.03 6.07
C ALA A 206 9.07 -2.31 7.53
N ILE A 207 9.84 -3.39 7.78
CA ILE A 207 10.33 -3.75 9.11
C ILE A 207 11.19 -2.62 9.69
N ALA A 208 12.07 -2.01 8.89
CA ALA A 208 12.89 -0.89 9.30
C ALA A 208 12.03 0.31 9.72
N ALA A 209 11.05 0.69 8.91
CA ALA A 209 10.16 1.82 9.18
C ALA A 209 9.31 1.61 10.46
N TYR A 210 8.73 0.41 10.66
CA TYR A 210 8.02 0.11 11.92
C TYR A 210 8.95 0.16 13.14
N LYS A 211 10.19 -0.33 13.02
CA LYS A 211 11.18 -0.23 14.10
C LYS A 211 11.56 1.22 14.40
N GLN A 212 11.63 2.08 13.39
CA GLN A 212 11.84 3.53 13.59
C GLN A 212 10.66 4.14 14.35
N ALA A 213 9.41 3.86 13.95
CA ALA A 213 8.22 4.32 14.64
C ALA A 213 8.18 3.89 16.14
N LEU A 214 8.58 2.65 16.44
CA LEU A 214 8.65 2.11 17.81
C LEU A 214 9.74 2.74 18.69
N GLN A 215 10.65 3.57 18.14
CA GLN A 215 11.60 4.34 18.96
C GLN A 215 10.95 5.55 19.64
N VAL A 216 9.76 5.95 19.19
CA VAL A 216 8.97 7.06 19.77
C VAL A 216 7.66 6.52 20.36
N ARG A 217 6.94 5.69 19.60
CA ARG A 217 5.72 5.04 20.08
C ARG A 217 6.12 4.00 21.10
N THR A 218 6.04 4.33 22.39
CA THR A 218 6.27 3.38 23.49
C THR A 218 4.93 2.91 24.05
N GLN A 219 4.92 1.74 24.69
CA GLN A 219 3.72 1.23 25.37
C GLN A 219 3.17 2.21 26.43
N LYS A 220 4.04 3.00 27.06
CA LYS A 220 3.67 3.95 28.11
C LYS A 220 3.07 5.22 27.55
N ASP A 221 3.75 5.82 26.57
CA ASP A 221 3.43 7.18 26.12
C ASP A 221 2.36 7.16 25.00
N PHE A 222 2.38 6.12 24.16
CA PHE A 222 1.46 5.95 23.03
C PHE A 222 0.95 4.51 22.96
N PRO A 223 0.22 4.01 23.97
CA PRO A 223 -0.14 2.60 24.08
C PRO A 223 -0.84 2.04 22.84
N MET A 224 -1.82 2.79 22.29
CA MET A 224 -2.60 2.36 21.14
C MET A 224 -1.76 2.31 19.85
N ASP A 225 -1.02 3.39 19.56
CA ASP A 225 -0.15 3.46 18.39
C ASP A 225 1.01 2.46 18.45
N TRP A 226 1.58 2.25 19.64
CA TRP A 226 2.59 1.22 19.86
C TRP A 226 2.01 -0.17 19.54
N ALA A 227 0.81 -0.48 20.03
CA ALA A 227 0.17 -1.76 19.77
C ALA A 227 -0.16 -1.98 18.29
N MET A 228 -0.64 -0.94 17.60
CA MET A 228 -0.85 -0.95 16.15
C MET A 228 0.47 -1.20 15.40
N THR A 229 1.53 -0.49 15.77
CA THR A 229 2.84 -0.62 15.12
C THR A 229 3.45 -2.02 15.37
N GLN A 230 3.28 -2.57 16.58
CA GLN A 230 3.67 -3.95 16.90
C GLN A 230 2.89 -4.98 16.07
N HIS A 231 1.59 -4.80 15.89
CA HIS A 231 0.79 -5.67 15.02
C HIS A 231 1.29 -5.62 13.57
N ASN A 232 1.53 -4.42 13.04
CA ASN A 232 2.03 -4.24 11.67
C ASN A 232 3.43 -4.84 11.48
N LEU A 233 4.31 -4.69 12.48
CA LEU A 233 5.61 -5.35 12.52
C LEU A 233 5.47 -6.88 12.54
N GLY A 234 4.48 -7.42 13.25
CA GLY A 234 4.15 -8.84 13.26
C GLY A 234 3.74 -9.35 11.88
N ASN A 235 2.89 -8.59 11.15
CA ASN A 235 2.52 -8.91 9.78
C ASN A 235 3.76 -8.93 8.87
N ALA A 236 4.61 -7.90 8.94
CA ALA A 236 5.83 -7.83 8.12
C ALA A 236 6.81 -8.97 8.42
N TYR A 237 6.96 -9.39 9.68
CA TYR A 237 7.75 -10.57 10.01
C TYR A 237 7.15 -11.88 9.48
N SER A 238 5.82 -11.99 9.46
CA SER A 238 5.13 -13.14 8.88
C SER A 238 5.34 -13.24 7.37
N ASP A 239 5.44 -12.09 6.68
CA ASP A 239 5.62 -11.99 5.23
C ASP A 239 7.10 -12.01 4.80
N ARG A 240 8.04 -11.93 5.76
CA ARG A 240 9.47 -11.81 5.50
C ARG A 240 10.03 -13.05 4.80
N ILE A 241 10.61 -12.82 3.62
CA ILE A 241 11.15 -13.85 2.71
C ILE A 241 12.59 -14.21 3.07
N THR A 242 13.36 -13.24 3.53
CA THR A 242 14.79 -13.33 3.87
C THR A 242 15.02 -13.83 5.29
N GLY A 243 16.22 -14.38 5.54
CA GLY A 243 16.62 -14.86 6.85
C GLY A 243 16.03 -16.23 7.21
N ASP A 244 16.16 -16.62 8.47
CA ASP A 244 15.64 -17.89 8.96
C ASP A 244 14.12 -17.84 9.16
N LYS A 245 13.40 -18.74 8.49
CA LYS A 245 11.93 -18.78 8.53
C LYS A 245 11.38 -19.05 9.94
N ALA A 246 12.05 -19.88 10.73
CA ALA A 246 11.63 -20.15 12.10
C ALA A 246 11.75 -18.88 12.96
N GLN A 247 12.87 -18.16 12.87
CA GLN A 247 13.09 -16.90 13.57
C GLN A 247 12.12 -15.80 13.14
N ASN A 248 11.77 -15.73 11.85
CA ASN A 248 10.76 -14.79 11.35
C ASN A 248 9.40 -15.03 12.01
N ILE A 249 8.97 -16.30 12.09
CA ILE A 249 7.71 -16.67 12.77
C ILE A 249 7.75 -16.35 14.27
N GLU A 250 8.85 -16.64 14.97
CA GLU A 250 8.98 -16.27 16.39
C GLU A 250 8.91 -14.75 16.59
N SER A 251 9.50 -13.98 15.68
CA SER A 251 9.45 -12.51 15.71
C SER A 251 8.03 -11.98 15.49
N ALA A 252 7.28 -12.59 14.56
CA ALA A 252 5.86 -12.28 14.34
C ALA A 252 5.01 -12.58 15.59
N ILE A 253 5.17 -13.78 16.17
CA ILE A 253 4.48 -14.18 17.41
C ILE A 253 4.78 -13.20 18.54
N ALA A 254 6.06 -12.84 18.72
CA ALA A 254 6.47 -11.89 19.75
C ALA A 254 5.79 -10.53 19.55
N ALA A 255 5.80 -9.99 18.34
CA ALA A 255 5.19 -8.69 18.03
C ALA A 255 3.66 -8.69 18.24
N TYR A 256 2.95 -9.73 17.79
CA TYR A 256 1.51 -9.86 18.07
C TYR A 256 1.21 -9.97 19.57
N LYS A 257 2.02 -10.70 20.33
CA LYS A 257 1.87 -10.79 21.80
C LYS A 257 2.13 -9.45 22.48
N GLN A 258 3.05 -8.62 21.97
CA GLN A 258 3.22 -7.25 22.45
C GLN A 258 1.98 -6.41 22.17
N ALA A 259 1.44 -6.45 20.94
CA ALA A 259 0.22 -5.73 20.58
C ALA A 259 -0.98 -6.10 21.47
N LEU A 260 -1.14 -7.39 21.81
CA LEU A 260 -2.21 -7.91 22.67
C LEU A 260 -2.09 -7.51 24.16
N GLN A 261 -0.99 -6.87 24.58
CA GLN A 261 -0.91 -6.31 25.94
C GLN A 261 -1.76 -5.05 26.10
N VAL A 262 -2.04 -4.34 24.99
CA VAL A 262 -2.85 -3.12 24.97
C VAL A 262 -4.17 -3.36 24.25
N ARG A 263 -4.15 -4.06 23.11
CA ARG A 263 -5.37 -4.48 22.42
C ARG A 263 -6.03 -5.53 23.29
N THR A 264 -7.08 -5.16 24.01
CA THR A 264 -7.91 -6.09 24.79
C THR A 264 -9.25 -6.28 24.10
N GLN A 265 -9.93 -7.40 24.37
CA GLN A 265 -11.28 -7.64 23.86
C GLN A 265 -12.25 -6.52 24.25
N LYS A 266 -12.08 -5.91 25.43
CA LYS A 266 -12.97 -4.88 25.96
C LYS A 266 -12.75 -3.53 25.29
N ASP A 267 -11.50 -3.09 25.21
CA ASP A 267 -11.18 -1.72 24.83
C ASP A 267 -11.03 -1.58 23.32
N PHE A 268 -10.55 -2.63 22.65
CA PHE A 268 -10.30 -2.66 21.20
C PHE A 268 -10.74 -4.00 20.59
N PRO A 269 -12.03 -4.36 20.66
CA PRO A 269 -12.52 -5.69 20.28
C PRO A 269 -12.09 -6.12 18.87
N MET A 270 -12.24 -5.24 17.89
CA MET A 270 -11.94 -5.53 16.49
C MET A 270 -10.43 -5.75 16.25
N ASP A 271 -9.60 -4.83 16.76
CA ASP A 271 -8.14 -4.93 16.66
C ASP A 271 -7.56 -6.12 17.42
N TRP A 272 -8.13 -6.43 18.58
CA TRP A 272 -7.80 -7.60 19.37
C TRP A 272 -8.11 -8.88 18.59
N ALA A 273 -9.30 -9.00 18.02
CA ALA A 273 -9.70 -10.17 17.23
C ALA A 273 -8.84 -10.35 15.97
N MET A 274 -8.51 -9.25 15.28
CA MET A 274 -7.57 -9.26 14.15
C MET A 274 -6.20 -9.80 14.56
N THR A 275 -5.67 -9.29 15.68
CA THR A 275 -4.36 -9.70 16.19
C THR A 275 -4.38 -11.16 16.66
N GLN A 276 -5.46 -11.63 17.27
CA GLN A 276 -5.65 -13.02 17.66
C GLN A 276 -5.70 -13.96 16.44
N ASN A 277 -6.43 -13.60 15.38
CA ASN A 277 -6.45 -14.40 14.15
C ASN A 277 -5.05 -14.51 13.52
N ASN A 278 -4.30 -13.40 13.44
CA ASN A 278 -2.96 -13.44 12.87
C ASN A 278 -1.96 -14.21 13.75
N LEU A 279 -2.09 -14.07 15.08
CA LEU A 279 -1.34 -14.88 16.04
C LEU A 279 -1.65 -16.38 15.88
N GLY A 280 -2.91 -16.74 15.66
CA GLY A 280 -3.31 -18.12 15.38
C GLY A 280 -2.62 -18.69 14.14
N THR A 281 -2.57 -17.90 13.06
CA THR A 281 -1.86 -18.28 11.83
C THR A 281 -0.37 -18.42 12.05
N ALA A 282 0.25 -17.53 12.82
CA ALA A 282 1.66 -17.63 13.16
C ALA A 282 1.96 -18.89 13.99
N TYR A 283 1.11 -19.24 14.97
CA TYR A 283 1.26 -20.49 15.73
C TYR A 283 1.06 -21.73 14.85
N ARG A 284 0.06 -21.74 13.95
CA ARG A 284 -0.17 -22.88 13.04
C ARG A 284 1.05 -23.16 12.18
N ASN A 285 1.67 -22.10 11.67
CA ASN A 285 2.84 -22.14 10.81
C ASN A 285 4.18 -22.33 11.56
N ARG A 286 4.18 -22.23 12.89
CA ARG A 286 5.37 -22.28 13.74
C ARG A 286 6.14 -23.59 13.57
N ILE A 287 7.43 -23.46 13.26
CA ILE A 287 8.34 -24.58 12.98
C ILE A 287 9.00 -25.10 14.27
N THR A 288 9.28 -24.21 15.22
CA THR A 288 9.95 -24.58 16.47
C THR A 288 8.97 -25.02 17.55
N GLY A 289 9.47 -25.77 18.54
CA GLY A 289 8.66 -26.29 19.65
C GLY A 289 7.82 -27.51 19.27
N ASP A 290 6.91 -27.89 20.17
CA ASP A 290 6.02 -29.03 19.96
C ASP A 290 4.89 -28.67 18.99
N LYS A 291 4.77 -29.43 17.88
CA LYS A 291 3.77 -29.15 16.84
C LYS A 291 2.35 -29.27 17.36
N ALA A 292 2.05 -30.21 18.26
CA ALA A 292 0.71 -30.35 18.81
C ALA A 292 0.33 -29.13 19.66
N GLN A 293 1.22 -28.67 20.53
CA GLN A 293 1.03 -27.45 21.32
C GLN A 293 0.86 -26.20 20.44
N ASN A 294 1.63 -26.11 19.36
CA ASN A 294 1.51 -25.01 18.40
C ASN A 294 0.11 -24.97 17.75
N ILE A 295 -0.42 -26.13 17.34
CA ILE A 295 -1.77 -26.21 16.77
C ILE A 295 -2.84 -25.89 17.81
N GLU A 296 -2.72 -26.36 19.05
CA GLU A 296 -3.65 -26.00 20.12
C GLU A 296 -3.63 -24.49 20.42
N SER A 297 -2.46 -23.86 20.38
CA SER A 297 -2.32 -22.41 20.53
C SER A 297 -2.98 -21.66 19.37
N ALA A 298 -2.89 -22.18 18.15
CA ALA A 298 -3.58 -21.64 16.99
C ALA A 298 -5.10 -21.71 17.13
N ILE A 299 -5.63 -22.89 17.49
CA ILE A 299 -7.07 -23.12 17.73
C ILE A 299 -7.59 -22.17 18.83
N ALA A 300 -6.84 -22.03 19.92
CA ALA A 300 -7.20 -21.12 21.00
C ALA A 300 -7.30 -19.66 20.51
N ALA A 301 -6.29 -19.19 19.75
CA ALA A 301 -6.28 -17.83 19.24
C ALA A 301 -7.42 -17.57 18.23
N TYR A 302 -7.70 -18.50 17.31
CA TYR A 302 -8.85 -18.37 16.40
C TYR A 302 -10.19 -18.35 17.16
N LYS A 303 -10.35 -19.18 18.19
CA LYS A 303 -11.54 -19.14 19.05
C LYS A 303 -11.70 -17.80 19.77
N GLN A 304 -10.60 -17.20 20.23
CA GLN A 304 -10.63 -15.86 20.81
C GLN A 304 -11.10 -14.82 19.78
N ALA A 305 -10.56 -14.83 18.56
CA ALA A 305 -11.00 -13.93 17.49
C ALA A 305 -12.51 -14.08 17.17
N LEU A 306 -13.04 -15.30 17.18
CA LEU A 306 -14.47 -15.60 16.96
C LEU A 306 -15.40 -15.16 18.11
N LEU A 307 -14.87 -14.69 19.25
CA LEU A 307 -15.69 -14.04 20.27
C LEU A 307 -16.15 -12.63 19.86
N VAL A 308 -15.47 -12.02 18.89
CA VAL A 308 -15.78 -10.68 18.36
C VAL A 308 -16.21 -10.77 16.90
N TYR A 309 -15.47 -11.50 16.08
CA TYR A 309 -15.90 -11.76 14.71
C TYR A 309 -17.09 -12.70 14.75
N THR A 310 -18.28 -12.14 14.54
CA THR A 310 -19.54 -12.87 14.40
C THR A 310 -19.96 -12.86 12.93
N GLN A 311 -20.81 -13.81 12.55
CA GLN A 311 -21.35 -13.86 11.18
C GLN A 311 -22.14 -12.59 10.83
N THR A 312 -22.77 -11.93 11.80
CA THR A 312 -23.61 -10.75 11.57
C THR A 312 -22.81 -9.47 11.48
N ASP A 313 -21.86 -9.27 12.40
CA ASP A 313 -21.18 -7.97 12.54
C ASP A 313 -19.92 -7.91 11.66
N PHE A 314 -19.27 -9.05 11.46
CA PHE A 314 -18.03 -9.16 10.69
C PHE A 314 -18.02 -10.42 9.80
N PRO A 315 -18.98 -10.58 8.87
CA PRO A 315 -19.17 -11.80 8.09
C PRO A 315 -17.89 -12.29 7.41
N ILE A 316 -17.13 -11.37 6.79
CA ILE A 316 -15.90 -11.69 6.05
C ILE A 316 -14.79 -12.17 7.01
N ASN A 317 -14.53 -11.42 8.09
CA ASN A 317 -13.51 -11.80 9.08
C ASN A 317 -13.88 -13.09 9.81
N TRP A 318 -15.16 -13.28 10.12
CA TRP A 318 -15.68 -14.50 10.72
C TRP A 318 -15.45 -15.71 9.80
N ALA A 319 -15.81 -15.62 8.52
CA ALA A 319 -15.64 -16.72 7.58
C ALA A 319 -14.16 -17.08 7.37
N MET A 320 -13.29 -16.08 7.21
CA MET A 320 -11.84 -16.29 7.15
C MET A 320 -11.30 -16.96 8.43
N THR A 321 -11.76 -16.53 9.61
CA THR A 321 -11.33 -17.12 10.89
C THR A 321 -11.86 -18.55 11.05
N GLN A 322 -13.08 -18.85 10.58
CA GLN A 322 -13.63 -20.19 10.53
C GLN A 322 -12.86 -21.11 9.57
N HIS A 323 -12.47 -20.61 8.39
CA HIS A 323 -11.59 -21.35 7.48
C HIS A 323 -10.25 -21.70 8.14
N ASN A 324 -9.63 -20.73 8.80
CA ASN A 324 -8.38 -20.91 9.52
C ASN A 324 -8.51 -21.92 10.67
N LEU A 325 -9.61 -21.84 11.43
CA LEU A 325 -9.92 -22.77 12.50
C LEU A 325 -10.16 -24.20 11.96
N GLY A 326 -10.86 -24.34 10.83
CA GLY A 326 -11.09 -25.62 10.17
C GLY A 326 -9.77 -26.28 9.75
N THR A 327 -8.86 -25.49 9.18
CA THR A 327 -7.50 -25.96 8.83
C THR A 327 -6.71 -26.39 10.06
N ALA A 328 -6.78 -25.62 11.16
CA ALA A 328 -6.09 -25.99 12.40
C ALA A 328 -6.66 -27.27 13.03
N TYR A 329 -7.98 -27.50 12.96
CA TYR A 329 -8.58 -28.75 13.40
C TYR A 329 -8.17 -29.94 12.54
N TRP A 330 -8.08 -29.75 11.22
CA TRP A 330 -7.60 -30.81 10.33
C TRP A 330 -6.14 -31.20 10.62
N GLU A 331 -5.28 -30.22 10.92
CA GLU A 331 -3.87 -30.44 11.31
C GLU A 331 -3.68 -30.91 12.77
N ARG A 332 -4.76 -30.99 13.57
CA ARG A 332 -4.66 -31.27 15.00
C ARG A 332 -4.26 -32.72 15.28
N ILE A 333 -3.14 -32.87 16.00
CA ILE A 333 -2.51 -34.16 16.33
C ILE A 333 -3.13 -34.79 17.59
N THR A 334 -3.58 -33.96 18.52
CA THR A 334 -4.15 -34.35 19.82
C THR A 334 -5.65 -34.63 19.74
N GLY A 335 -6.14 -35.46 20.65
CA GLY A 335 -7.57 -35.81 20.74
C GLY A 335 -7.98 -36.91 19.76
N ASP A 336 -9.29 -37.10 19.62
CA ASP A 336 -9.85 -38.09 18.71
C ASP A 336 -9.84 -37.58 17.25
N LYS A 337 -9.30 -38.39 16.34
CA LYS A 337 -9.14 -38.00 14.92
C LYS A 337 -10.49 -37.74 14.26
N ALA A 338 -11.53 -38.53 14.55
CA ALA A 338 -12.84 -38.34 13.95
C ALA A 338 -13.48 -37.03 14.42
N GLN A 339 -13.39 -36.72 15.72
CA GLN A 339 -13.84 -35.44 16.27
C GLN A 339 -13.11 -34.23 15.67
N ASN A 340 -11.80 -34.35 15.41
CA ASN A 340 -11.02 -33.31 14.76
C ASN A 340 -11.49 -33.07 13.32
N ILE A 341 -11.75 -34.14 12.56
CA ILE A 341 -12.30 -34.06 11.20
C ILE A 341 -13.72 -33.44 11.22
N GLU A 342 -14.59 -33.87 12.12
CA GLU A 342 -15.93 -33.30 12.27
C GLU A 342 -15.89 -31.80 12.59
N SER A 343 -14.98 -31.39 13.49
CA SER A 343 -14.77 -29.99 13.85
C SER A 343 -14.24 -29.17 12.67
N ALA A 344 -13.34 -29.74 11.87
CA ALA A 344 -12.82 -29.12 10.66
C ALA A 344 -13.91 -28.93 9.59
N ILE A 345 -14.70 -29.98 9.31
CA ILE A 345 -15.85 -29.92 8.40
C ILE A 345 -16.84 -28.86 8.86
N ALA A 346 -17.17 -28.84 10.15
CA ALA A 346 -18.10 -27.87 10.71
C ALA A 346 -17.61 -26.43 10.48
N ALA A 347 -16.35 -26.14 10.80
CA ALA A 347 -15.77 -24.81 10.61
C ALA A 347 -15.72 -24.40 9.13
N TYR A 348 -15.32 -25.29 8.22
CA TYR A 348 -15.36 -24.99 6.78
C TYR A 348 -16.79 -24.74 6.27
N LYS A 349 -17.77 -25.51 6.74
CA LYS A 349 -19.18 -25.27 6.40
C LYS A 349 -19.69 -23.93 6.93
N GLN A 350 -19.22 -23.48 8.09
CA GLN A 350 -19.52 -22.14 8.61
C GLN A 350 -18.93 -21.07 7.69
N ALA A 351 -17.66 -21.17 7.31
CA ALA A 351 -17.03 -20.23 6.37
C ALA A 351 -17.78 -20.11 5.04
N LEU A 352 -18.21 -21.24 4.46
CA LEU A 352 -18.96 -21.29 3.19
C LEU A 352 -20.36 -20.66 3.23
N GLN A 353 -20.90 -20.32 4.40
CA GLN A 353 -22.15 -19.56 4.49
C GLN A 353 -21.99 -18.10 4.04
N VAL A 354 -20.76 -17.57 4.13
CA VAL A 354 -20.42 -16.21 3.69
C VAL A 354 -19.56 -16.25 2.44
N ASP A 355 -18.58 -17.16 2.39
CA ASP A 355 -17.72 -17.35 1.22
C ASP A 355 -18.45 -18.14 0.14
N THR A 356 -19.44 -17.51 -0.49
CA THR A 356 -20.12 -18.05 -1.67
C THR A 356 -19.30 -17.78 -2.93
N LEU A 357 -19.61 -18.51 -4.01
CA LEU A 357 -18.96 -18.31 -5.31
C LEU A 357 -19.17 -16.87 -5.82
N GLU A 358 -20.32 -16.27 -5.53
CA GLU A 358 -20.69 -14.93 -5.96
C GLU A 358 -20.06 -13.84 -5.09
N ALA A 359 -19.98 -14.05 -3.78
CA ALA A 359 -19.49 -13.05 -2.84
C ALA A 359 -17.95 -13.06 -2.74
N ASN A 360 -17.34 -14.23 -2.56
CA ASN A 360 -15.88 -14.39 -2.37
C ASN A 360 -15.34 -15.61 -3.16
N PRO A 361 -15.25 -15.55 -4.49
CA PRO A 361 -14.90 -16.70 -5.33
C PRO A 361 -13.59 -17.41 -4.93
N LEU A 362 -12.57 -16.63 -4.55
CA LEU A 362 -11.25 -17.18 -4.19
C LEU A 362 -11.29 -17.94 -2.86
N HIS A 363 -11.89 -17.36 -1.82
CA HIS A 363 -12.03 -18.02 -0.52
C HIS A 363 -13.01 -19.20 -0.60
N HIS A 364 -14.07 -19.09 -1.41
CA HIS A 364 -14.96 -20.20 -1.71
C HIS A 364 -14.18 -21.39 -2.29
N LEU A 365 -13.36 -21.14 -3.32
CA LEU A 365 -12.54 -22.19 -3.95
C LEU A 365 -11.54 -22.81 -2.97
N GLN A 366 -10.84 -21.99 -2.17
CA GLN A 366 -9.89 -22.49 -1.18
C GLN A 366 -10.56 -23.35 -0.11
N THR A 367 -11.69 -22.89 0.42
CA THR A 367 -12.44 -23.59 1.47
C THR A 367 -13.07 -24.88 0.95
N THR A 368 -13.69 -24.85 -0.23
CA THR A 368 -14.27 -26.05 -0.86
C THR A 368 -13.20 -27.08 -1.21
N ARG A 369 -12.02 -26.66 -1.68
CA ARG A 369 -10.89 -27.56 -1.93
C ARG A 369 -10.42 -28.25 -0.65
N ASN A 370 -10.20 -27.49 0.43
CA ASN A 370 -9.76 -28.06 1.69
C ASN A 370 -10.82 -29.01 2.29
N LEU A 371 -12.10 -28.64 2.17
CA LEU A 371 -13.21 -29.51 2.56
C LEU A 371 -13.27 -30.80 1.71
N GLY A 372 -13.01 -30.70 0.41
CA GLY A 372 -12.93 -31.86 -0.50
C GLY A 372 -11.79 -32.81 -0.13
N ASN A 373 -10.59 -32.27 0.12
CA ASN A 373 -9.44 -33.05 0.59
C ASN A 373 -9.76 -33.77 1.91
N LEU A 374 -10.40 -33.06 2.84
CA LEU A 374 -10.79 -33.63 4.13
C LEU A 374 -11.81 -34.78 3.98
N TYR A 375 -12.76 -34.68 3.06
CA TYR A 375 -13.68 -35.78 2.76
C TYR A 375 -12.97 -36.98 2.12
N PHE A 376 -12.01 -36.74 1.23
CA PHE A 376 -11.21 -37.80 0.62
C PHE A 376 -10.36 -38.55 1.66
N ASP A 377 -9.70 -37.81 2.56
CA ASP A 377 -8.86 -38.36 3.63
C ASP A 377 -9.66 -39.09 4.72
N ASN A 378 -10.97 -38.85 4.82
CA ASN A 378 -11.86 -39.53 5.77
C ASN A 378 -12.48 -40.80 5.20
N GLN A 379 -12.42 -41.01 3.88
CA GLN A 379 -12.92 -42.23 3.21
C GLN A 379 -11.84 -43.29 3.00
N ASN A 380 -10.56 -42.92 3.13
CA ASN A 380 -9.40 -43.81 3.12
C ASN A 380 -8.85 -44.00 4.54
#